data_AF-A0A914RE92-F1
#
_entry.id   AF-A0A914RE92-F1
#
_cell.length_a   1.000
_cell.length_b   1.000
_cell.length_c   1.000
_cell.angle_alpha   90.00
_cell.angle_beta   90.00
_cell.angle_gamma   90.00
#
_symmetry.space_group_name_H-M   'P 1'
#
loop_
_entity.id
_entity.type
_entity.pdbx_description
1 polymer ?
#
loop_
_entity_poly.entity_id
_entity_poly.type
_entity_poly.pdbx_seq_one_letter_code
_entity_poly.pdbx_strand_id
1 'polypeptide(L)'
;MSSTQIQCVFCFAGYAGNDPLEQAYVDSIADAYVDSIADGFKDFFEATEKTVSNVLTGEIQDKVCRTYFYSVGAIFIKAFQEAAYNETISPAGEKFLPALRKFLNVSNSEYVVGNSLTWADLLISNYFATCQGMFPHFLDGYADIDNYIKHILELPKIKKWIDERPKSDL
;
A
#
# COMPACT_ATOMS: atom_id res chain seq x y z
N MET A 1 -7.57 -11.90 1.96
CA MET A 1 -8.44 -12.03 0.78
C MET A 1 -7.51 -12.15 -0.41
N SER A 2 -7.59 -13.20 -1.23
CA SER A 2 -6.67 -13.37 -2.37
C SER A 2 -7.00 -12.38 -3.48
N SER A 3 -6.03 -12.00 -4.32
CA SER A 3 -6.23 -11.10 -5.47
C SER A 3 -7.39 -11.55 -6.37
N THR A 4 -7.57 -12.87 -6.53
CA THR A 4 -8.68 -13.48 -7.28
C THR A 4 -10.06 -13.18 -6.67
N GLN A 5 -10.18 -13.14 -5.34
CA GLN A 5 -11.44 -12.80 -4.68
C GLN A 5 -11.78 -11.32 -4.88
N ILE A 6 -10.77 -10.45 -4.88
CA ILE A 6 -10.91 -9.01 -5.12
C ILE A 6 -11.36 -8.77 -6.56
N GLN A 7 -10.68 -9.40 -7.53
CA GLN A 7 -11.02 -9.32 -8.94
C GLN A 7 -12.46 -9.77 -9.22
N CYS A 8 -12.90 -10.91 -8.65
CA CYS A 8 -14.27 -11.38 -8.83
C CYS A 8 -15.31 -10.36 -8.34
N VAL A 9 -15.13 -9.76 -7.17
CA VAL A 9 -16.06 -8.78 -6.61
C VAL A 9 -16.14 -7.52 -7.50
N PHE A 10 -15.00 -7.04 -7.99
CA PHE A 10 -14.96 -5.84 -8.82
C PHE A 10 -15.44 -6.05 -10.26
N CYS A 11 -15.28 -7.26 -10.82
CA CYS A 11 -15.95 -7.66 -12.06
C CYS A 11 -17.47 -7.60 -11.94
N PHE A 12 -18.04 -8.15 -10.86
CA PHE A 12 -19.49 -8.07 -10.63
C PHE A 12 -19.99 -6.65 -10.38
N ALA A 13 -19.15 -5.78 -9.82
CA ALA A 13 -19.48 -4.39 -9.55
C ALA A 13 -19.30 -3.44 -10.75
N GLY A 14 -18.78 -3.94 -11.89
CA GLY A 14 -18.59 -3.15 -13.11
C GLY A 14 -17.34 -2.28 -13.13
N TYR A 15 -16.33 -2.60 -12.32
CA TYR A 15 -15.08 -1.83 -12.19
C TYR A 15 -13.86 -2.51 -12.84
N ALA A 16 -14.09 -3.49 -13.72
CA ALA A 16 -13.03 -4.27 -14.35
C ALA A 16 -12.42 -3.60 -15.59
N GLY A 17 -13.06 -2.60 -16.18
CA GLY A 17 -12.72 -2.04 -17.50
C GLY A 17 -13.85 -2.25 -18.50
N ASN A 18 -13.94 -1.38 -19.51
CA ASN A 18 -15.09 -1.30 -20.42
C ASN A 18 -15.08 -2.37 -21.52
N ASP A 19 -13.90 -2.91 -21.83
CA ASP A 19 -13.71 -3.97 -22.82
C ASP A 19 -12.70 -5.05 -22.34
N PRO A 20 -12.63 -6.22 -23.00
CA PRO A 20 -11.74 -7.30 -22.56
C PRO A 20 -10.25 -6.96 -22.56
N LEU A 21 -9.81 -6.00 -23.38
CA LEU A 21 -8.42 -5.58 -23.44
C LEU A 21 -8.11 -4.61 -22.30
N GLU A 22 -9.02 -3.68 -21.99
CA GLU A 22 -8.94 -2.86 -20.79
C GLU A 22 -8.92 -3.75 -19.54
N GLN A 23 -9.76 -4.78 -19.47
CA GLN A 23 -9.77 -5.72 -18.34
C GLN A 23 -8.43 -6.41 -18.12
N ALA A 24 -7.85 -6.97 -19.18
CA ALA A 24 -6.53 -7.59 -19.11
C ALA A 24 -5.44 -6.58 -18.69
N TYR A 25 -5.57 -5.32 -19.08
CA TYR A 25 -4.63 -4.28 -18.72
C TYR A 25 -4.76 -3.87 -17.25
N VAL A 26 -5.98 -3.70 -16.74
CA VAL A 26 -6.26 -3.45 -15.32
C VAL A 26 -5.71 -4.61 -14.48
N ASP A 27 -5.96 -5.85 -14.88
CA ASP A 27 -5.44 -7.04 -14.21
C ASP A 27 -3.91 -7.03 -14.18
N SER A 28 -3.25 -6.71 -15.30
CA SER A 28 -1.78 -6.64 -15.35
C SER A 28 -1.19 -5.56 -14.44
N ILE A 29 -1.86 -4.42 -14.29
CA ILE A 29 -1.42 -3.34 -13.39
C ILE A 29 -1.62 -3.74 -11.93
N ALA A 30 -2.76 -4.37 -11.62
CA ALA A 30 -3.05 -4.83 -10.28
C ALA A 30 -2.11 -5.97 -9.86
N ASP A 31 -1.79 -6.92 -10.75
CA ASP A 31 -0.82 -7.98 -10.50
C ASP A 31 0.58 -7.40 -10.32
N ALA A 32 1.03 -6.50 -11.20
CA ALA A 32 2.33 -5.83 -11.06
C ALA A 32 2.44 -5.06 -9.73
N TYR A 33 1.33 -4.47 -9.28
CA TYR A 33 1.23 -3.83 -7.98
C TYR A 33 1.30 -4.83 -6.82
N VAL A 34 0.50 -5.91 -6.87
CA VAL A 34 0.52 -6.98 -5.86
C VAL A 34 1.91 -7.60 -5.76
N ASP A 35 2.58 -7.85 -6.88
CA ASP A 35 3.94 -8.37 -6.94
C ASP A 35 4.94 -7.39 -6.34
N SER A 36 4.83 -6.09 -6.67
CA SER A 36 5.72 -5.07 -6.08
C SER A 36 5.61 -4.96 -4.56
N ILE A 37 4.39 -5.15 -4.02
CA ILE A 37 4.13 -5.18 -2.60
C ILE A 37 4.59 -6.50 -1.99
N ALA A 38 4.25 -7.62 -2.61
CA ALA A 38 4.62 -8.93 -2.12
C ALA A 38 6.13 -9.07 -2.05
N ASP A 39 6.88 -8.65 -3.08
CA ASP A 39 8.33 -8.63 -3.08
C ASP A 39 8.87 -7.70 -1.98
N GLY A 40 8.35 -6.46 -1.90
CA GLY A 40 8.83 -5.47 -0.93
C GLY A 40 8.58 -5.87 0.52
N PHE A 41 7.43 -6.48 0.84
CA PHE A 41 7.10 -6.92 2.18
C PHE A 41 7.64 -8.30 2.53
N LYS A 42 7.81 -9.20 1.56
CA LYS A 42 8.36 -10.54 1.83
C LYS A 42 9.76 -10.45 2.40
N ASP A 43 10.63 -9.66 1.76
CA ASP A 43 12.00 -9.45 2.23
C ASP A 43 12.01 -8.74 3.60
N PHE A 44 11.08 -7.81 3.84
CA PHE A 44 10.90 -7.15 5.13
C PHE A 44 10.53 -8.12 6.25
N PHE A 45 9.53 -8.98 6.00
CA PHE A 45 9.02 -9.90 7.01
C PHE A 45 10.04 -11.00 7.30
N GLU A 46 10.77 -11.49 6.29
CA GLU A 46 11.86 -12.45 6.48
C GLU A 46 13.03 -11.84 7.30
N ALA A 47 13.42 -10.59 7.02
CA ALA A 47 14.45 -9.88 7.78
C ALA A 47 14.02 -9.56 9.22
N THR A 48 12.75 -9.16 9.40
CA THR A 48 12.15 -8.87 10.70
C THR A 48 12.00 -10.14 11.53
N GLU A 49 11.53 -11.24 10.93
CA GLU A 49 11.39 -12.54 11.60
C GLU A 49 12.74 -13.05 12.10
N LYS A 50 13.80 -12.90 11.30
CA LYS A 50 15.16 -13.23 11.72
C LYS A 50 15.62 -12.38 12.91
N THR A 51 15.33 -11.08 12.87
CA THR A 51 15.70 -10.13 13.94
C THR A 51 14.91 -10.40 15.23
N VAL A 52 13.60 -10.61 15.12
CA VAL A 52 12.71 -10.94 16.24
C VAL A 52 13.02 -12.32 16.82
N SER A 53 13.32 -13.31 15.99
CA SER A 53 13.79 -14.64 16.42
C SER A 53 15.08 -14.56 17.21
N ASN A 54 16.05 -13.73 16.80
CA ASN A 54 17.30 -13.52 17.56
C ASN A 54 17.06 -12.81 18.91
N VAL A 55 16.07 -11.92 19.00
CA VAL A 55 15.68 -11.26 20.26
C VAL A 55 14.92 -12.22 21.19
N LEU A 56 14.08 -13.10 20.64
CA LEU A 56 13.26 -14.05 21.39
C LEU A 56 14.02 -15.32 21.80
N THR A 57 15.06 -15.73 21.07
CA THR A 57 15.91 -16.90 21.40
C THR A 57 16.87 -16.64 22.57
N GLY A 58 16.92 -15.42 23.10
CA GLY A 58 17.34 -15.19 24.49
C GLY A 58 18.82 -14.85 24.72
N GLU A 59 19.53 -14.27 23.75
CA GLU A 59 20.87 -13.70 24.01
C GLU A 59 20.83 -12.39 24.83
N ILE A 60 19.66 -11.76 24.99
CA ILE A 60 19.46 -10.61 25.89
C ILE A 60 18.39 -10.98 26.92
N GLN A 61 18.83 -11.68 27.97
CA GLN A 61 18.04 -11.91 29.17
C GLN A 61 18.06 -10.64 30.02
N ASP A 62 16.98 -9.85 30.01
CA ASP A 62 16.62 -9.17 31.26
C ASP A 62 15.12 -8.99 31.48
N LYS A 63 14.73 -9.26 32.72
CA LYS A 63 13.36 -9.32 33.24
C LYS A 63 12.67 -7.94 33.25
N VAL A 64 13.41 -6.88 32.92
CA VAL A 64 12.99 -5.47 32.87
C VAL A 64 12.23 -5.12 31.57
N CYS A 65 12.36 -5.91 30.50
CA CYS A 65 11.73 -5.65 29.19
C CYS A 65 10.20 -5.53 29.21
N ARG A 66 9.51 -6.16 30.17
CA ARG A 66 8.04 -6.20 30.17
C ARG A 66 7.39 -4.91 30.65
N THR A 67 8.06 -4.16 31.53
CA THR A 67 7.55 -2.89 32.10
C THR A 67 8.06 -1.68 31.32
N TYR A 68 9.25 -1.78 30.73
CA TYR A 68 9.79 -0.79 29.78
C TYR A 68 9.13 -0.87 28.39
N PHE A 69 8.33 -1.89 28.11
CA PHE A 69 7.68 -2.12 26.81
C PHE A 69 6.78 -0.96 26.35
N TYR A 70 6.19 -0.17 27.25
CA TYR A 70 5.31 0.94 26.87
C TYR A 70 6.05 2.26 26.55
N SER A 71 7.19 2.52 27.19
CA SER A 71 7.99 3.74 26.95
C SER A 71 9.09 3.53 25.91
N VAL A 72 9.71 2.35 25.89
CA VAL A 72 10.64 1.95 24.82
C VAL A 72 9.88 1.43 23.62
N GLY A 73 8.62 0.98 23.78
CA GLY A 73 7.76 0.56 22.67
C GLY A 73 7.60 1.65 21.62
N ALA A 74 7.42 2.92 21.99
CA ALA A 74 7.36 4.02 21.03
C ALA A 74 8.69 4.26 20.30
N ILE A 75 9.82 4.04 20.99
CA ILE A 75 11.17 4.15 20.40
C ILE A 75 11.44 2.98 19.46
N PHE A 76 11.07 1.76 19.86
CA PHE A 76 11.12 0.56 19.03
C PHE A 76 10.18 0.66 17.83
N ILE A 77 8.97 1.19 17.99
CA ILE A 77 8.03 1.43 16.89
C ILE A 77 8.60 2.46 15.93
N LYS A 78 9.18 3.56 16.41
CA LYS A 78 9.83 4.55 15.53
C LYS A 78 11.05 3.96 14.80
N ALA A 79 11.92 3.24 15.51
CA ALA A 79 13.06 2.58 14.89
C ALA A 79 12.63 1.51 13.87
N PHE A 80 11.56 0.77 14.17
CA PHE A 80 10.94 -0.19 13.26
C PHE A 80 10.30 0.49 12.05
N GLN A 81 9.62 1.62 12.24
CA GLN A 81 9.06 2.44 11.16
C GLN A 81 10.17 3.00 10.27
N GLU A 82 11.26 3.52 10.83
CA GLU A 82 12.41 4.00 10.06
C GLU A 82 13.10 2.86 9.30
N ALA A 83 13.29 1.69 9.93
CA ALA A 83 13.84 0.52 9.26
C ALA A 83 12.92 0.00 8.14
N ALA A 84 11.61 -0.13 8.40
CA ALA A 84 10.61 -0.47 7.39
C ALA A 84 10.60 0.53 6.23
N TYR A 85 10.70 1.82 6.54
CA TYR A 85 10.73 2.84 5.51
C TYR A 85 11.98 2.72 4.62
N ASN A 86 13.16 2.66 5.24
CA ASN A 86 14.43 2.68 4.51
C ASN A 86 14.72 1.38 3.75
N GLU A 87 14.38 0.23 4.35
CA GLU A 87 14.74 -1.07 3.78
C GLU A 87 13.73 -1.54 2.75
N THR A 88 12.44 -1.19 2.88
CA THR A 88 11.40 -1.80 2.05
C THR A 88 10.45 -0.81 1.38
N ILE A 89 9.86 0.12 2.13
CA ILE A 89 8.86 1.05 1.56
C ILE A 89 9.51 2.03 0.57
N SER A 90 10.68 2.58 0.88
CA SER A 90 11.40 3.52 0.01
C SER A 90 11.88 2.82 -1.27
N PRO A 91 12.58 1.66 -1.24
CA PRO A 91 12.97 0.97 -2.46
C PRO A 91 11.79 0.47 -3.31
N ALA A 92 10.73 -0.05 -2.67
CA ALA A 92 9.51 -0.44 -3.39
C ALA A 92 8.82 0.77 -4.04
N GLY A 93 8.78 1.90 -3.32
CA GLY A 93 8.31 3.19 -3.83
C GLY A 93 9.13 3.66 -5.04
N GLU A 94 10.46 3.65 -4.96
CA GLU A 94 11.36 4.03 -6.06
C GLU A 94 11.15 3.17 -7.32
N LYS A 95 10.78 1.89 -7.16
CA LYS A 95 10.47 0.99 -8.27
C LYS A 95 9.08 1.25 -8.86
N PHE A 96 8.06 1.44 -8.02
CA PHE A 96 6.66 1.48 -8.44
C PHE A 96 6.17 2.88 -8.81
N LEU A 97 6.57 3.94 -8.08
CA LEU A 97 6.12 5.31 -8.32
C LEU A 97 6.40 5.81 -9.75
N PRO A 98 7.59 5.58 -10.35
CA PRO A 98 7.84 5.98 -11.74
C PRO A 98 6.96 5.21 -12.74
N ALA A 99 6.70 3.92 -12.47
CA ALA A 99 5.81 3.11 -13.31
C ALA A 99 4.36 3.60 -13.24
N LEU A 100 3.88 3.91 -12.03
CA LEU A 100 2.55 4.49 -11.82
C LEU A 100 2.39 5.83 -12.55
N ARG A 101 3.36 6.74 -12.41
CA ARG A 101 3.36 8.01 -13.14
C ARG A 101 3.31 7.79 -14.65
N LYS A 102 4.02 6.78 -15.17
CA LYS A 102 3.98 6.42 -16.59
C LYS A 102 2.59 5.94 -17.01
N PHE A 103 1.93 5.09 -16.22
CA PHE A 103 0.56 4.63 -16.51
C PHE A 103 -0.43 5.79 -16.53
N LEU A 104 -0.37 6.68 -15.55
CA LEU A 104 -1.21 7.89 -15.49
C LEU A 104 -0.99 8.77 -16.73
N ASN A 105 0.26 8.99 -17.13
CA ASN A 105 0.57 9.78 -18.34
C ASN A 105 0.08 9.10 -19.64
N VAL A 106 0.10 7.77 -19.72
CA VAL A 106 -0.36 7.01 -20.89
C VAL A 106 -1.89 7.00 -20.99
N SER A 107 -2.58 6.86 -19.86
CA SER A 107 -4.05 6.91 -19.82
C SER A 107 -4.59 8.25 -20.34
N ASN A 108 -3.83 9.34 -20.11
CA ASN A 108 -4.24 10.72 -20.35
C ASN A 108 -5.63 11.03 -19.75
N SER A 109 -5.94 10.42 -18.61
CA SER A 109 -7.20 10.55 -17.89
C SER A 109 -6.95 10.75 -16.39
N GLU A 110 -8.04 10.82 -15.62
CA GLU A 110 -8.00 10.90 -14.15
C GLU A 110 -7.78 9.52 -13.48
N TYR A 111 -7.64 8.45 -14.27
CA TYR A 111 -7.57 7.05 -13.82
C TYR A 111 -6.33 6.35 -14.38
N VAL A 112 -5.89 5.26 -13.77
CA VAL A 112 -4.70 4.52 -14.26
C VAL A 112 -4.93 3.79 -15.59
N VAL A 113 -6.18 3.49 -15.93
CA VAL A 113 -6.56 2.79 -17.17
C VAL A 113 -7.80 3.41 -17.79
N GLY A 114 -7.75 3.65 -19.10
CA GLY A 114 -8.90 4.14 -19.85
C GLY A 114 -9.39 5.49 -19.33
N ASN A 115 -10.72 5.70 -19.35
CA ASN A 115 -11.37 6.96 -18.96
C ASN A 115 -12.37 6.79 -17.81
N SER A 116 -12.27 5.71 -17.04
CA SER A 116 -13.24 5.37 -15.99
C SER A 116 -12.56 4.71 -14.80
N LEU A 117 -13.14 4.91 -13.61
CA LEU A 117 -12.69 4.26 -12.38
C LEU A 117 -12.63 2.74 -12.53
N THR A 118 -11.50 2.15 -12.14
CA THR A 118 -11.29 0.70 -12.10
C THR A 118 -10.89 0.26 -10.69
N TRP A 119 -10.87 -1.06 -10.48
CA TRP A 119 -10.42 -1.62 -9.21
C TRP A 119 -8.92 -1.45 -8.93
N ALA A 120 -8.11 -1.27 -9.98
CA ALA A 120 -6.71 -0.90 -9.82
C ALA A 120 -6.58 0.47 -9.13
N ASP A 121 -7.42 1.45 -9.50
CA ASP A 121 -7.42 2.76 -8.86
C ASP A 121 -7.72 2.66 -7.36
N LEU A 122 -8.67 1.79 -6.98
CA LEU A 122 -9.06 1.55 -5.59
C LEU A 122 -7.97 0.87 -4.77
N LEU A 123 -7.29 -0.13 -5.35
CA LEU A 123 -6.17 -0.82 -4.70
C LEU A 123 -5.02 0.15 -4.43
N ILE A 124 -4.61 0.89 -5.46
CA ILE A 124 -3.49 1.83 -5.39
C ILE A 124 -3.81 2.94 -4.38
N SER A 125 -4.96 3.62 -4.53
CA SER A 125 -5.31 4.75 -3.66
C SER A 125 -5.44 4.36 -2.18
N ASN A 126 -6.06 3.23 -1.85
CA ASN A 126 -6.25 2.80 -0.46
C ASN A 126 -4.91 2.44 0.22
N TYR A 127 -4.01 1.75 -0.49
CA TYR A 127 -2.70 1.42 0.06
C TYR A 127 -1.83 2.64 0.22
N PHE A 128 -1.80 3.52 -0.77
CA PHE A 128 -1.00 4.73 -0.71
C PHE A 128 -1.46 5.67 0.41
N ALA A 129 -2.78 5.78 0.64
CA ALA A 129 -3.32 6.50 1.80
C ALA A 129 -2.84 5.90 3.13
N THR A 130 -2.75 4.57 3.20
CA THR A 130 -2.22 3.85 4.38
C THR A 130 -0.74 4.13 4.55
N CYS A 131 0.05 4.09 3.47
CA CYS A 131 1.47 4.47 3.47
C CYS A 131 1.68 5.92 3.90
N GLN A 132 0.90 6.88 3.40
CA GLN A 132 1.00 8.29 3.82
C GLN A 132 0.62 8.51 5.29
N GLY A 133 -0.34 7.72 5.81
CA GLY A 133 -0.70 7.74 7.23
C GLY A 133 0.44 7.26 8.14
N MET A 134 1.23 6.28 7.68
CA MET A 134 2.39 5.76 8.42
C MET A 134 3.70 6.52 8.14
N PHE A 135 3.86 7.04 6.91
CA PHE A 135 5.08 7.65 6.38
C PHE A 135 4.71 8.93 5.59
N PRO A 136 4.61 10.08 6.26
CA PRO A 136 4.13 11.33 5.65
C PRO A 136 4.94 11.81 4.43
N HIS A 137 6.22 11.43 4.34
CA HIS A 137 7.15 11.82 3.27
C HIS A 137 7.20 10.84 2.09
N PHE A 138 6.37 9.79 2.10
CA PHE A 138 6.40 8.72 1.09
C PHE A 138 6.18 9.22 -0.35
N LEU A 139 5.43 10.31 -0.54
CA LEU A 139 5.15 10.89 -1.87
C LEU A 139 5.92 12.19 -2.15
N ASP A 140 6.98 12.47 -1.40
CA ASP A 140 7.82 13.64 -1.67
C ASP A 140 8.39 13.54 -3.11
N GLY A 141 8.14 14.57 -3.92
CA GLY A 141 8.48 14.58 -5.36
C GLY A 141 7.44 13.98 -6.31
N TYR A 142 6.31 13.49 -5.78
CA TYR A 142 5.20 12.88 -6.53
C TYR A 142 3.84 13.54 -6.27
N ALA A 143 3.80 14.87 -6.34
CA ALA A 143 2.58 15.66 -6.11
C ALA A 143 1.43 15.35 -7.09
N ASP A 144 1.77 14.95 -8.32
CA ASP A 144 0.81 14.47 -9.32
C ASP A 144 0.12 13.16 -8.88
N ILE A 145 0.88 12.21 -8.33
CA ILE A 145 0.34 10.96 -7.79
C ILE A 145 -0.48 11.23 -6.53
N ASP A 146 -0.03 12.13 -5.65
CA ASP A 146 -0.77 12.54 -4.46
C ASP A 146 -2.13 13.15 -4.83
N ASN A 147 -2.18 14.01 -5.85
CA ASN A 147 -3.44 14.58 -6.35
C ASN A 147 -4.36 13.51 -6.94
N TYR A 148 -3.82 12.56 -7.72
CA TYR A 148 -4.57 11.42 -8.23
C TYR A 148 -5.20 10.59 -7.10
N ILE A 149 -4.42 10.25 -6.06
CA ILE A 149 -4.93 9.49 -4.89
C ILE A 149 -6.07 10.24 -4.22
N LYS A 150 -5.89 11.54 -3.95
CA LYS A 150 -6.93 12.38 -3.34
C LYS A 150 -8.19 12.41 -4.19
N HIS A 151 -8.07 12.58 -5.50
CA HIS A 151 -9.19 12.55 -6.42
C HIS A 151 -10.01 11.26 -6.28
N ILE A 152 -9.36 10.09 -6.29
CA ILE A 152 -10.04 8.80 -6.13
C ILE A 152 -10.75 8.69 -4.78
N LEU A 153 -10.09 9.08 -3.68
CA LEU A 153 -10.69 9.00 -2.33
C LEU A 153 -11.83 9.99 -2.11
N GLU A 154 -11.87 11.08 -2.87
CA GLU A 154 -12.92 12.11 -2.81
C GLU A 154 -14.16 11.77 -3.64
N LEU A 155 -14.13 10.71 -4.46
CA LEU A 155 -15.29 10.28 -5.23
C LEU A 155 -16.48 10.00 -4.30
N PRO A 156 -17.71 10.49 -4.60
CA PRO A 156 -18.79 10.55 -3.63
C PRO A 156 -19.14 9.22 -2.94
N LYS A 157 -19.13 8.11 -3.69
CA LYS A 157 -19.41 6.77 -3.15
C LYS A 157 -18.28 6.25 -2.26
N ILE A 158 -17.03 6.52 -2.64
CA ILE A 158 -15.84 6.09 -1.93
C ILE A 158 -15.70 6.90 -0.63
N LYS A 159 -15.80 8.22 -0.73
CA LYS A 159 -15.79 9.12 0.41
C LYS A 159 -16.84 8.74 1.45
N LYS A 160 -18.08 8.50 1.01
CA LYS A 160 -19.17 8.03 1.88
C LYS A 160 -18.80 6.74 2.60
N TRP A 161 -18.25 5.75 1.90
CA TRP A 161 -17.82 4.50 2.52
C TRP A 161 -16.67 4.69 3.52
N ILE A 162 -15.69 5.55 3.22
CA ILE A 162 -14.59 5.86 4.14
C ILE A 162 -15.11 6.50 5.42
N ASP A 163 -16.12 7.37 5.32
CA ASP A 163 -16.72 8.05 6.47
C ASP A 163 -17.58 7.08 7.33
N GLU A 164 -18.22 6.08 6.70
CA GLU A 164 -19.14 5.12 7.35
C GLU A 164 -18.48 3.82 7.81
N ARG A 165 -17.32 3.42 7.24
CA ARG A 165 -16.69 2.13 7.54
C ARG A 165 -16.24 2.04 9.00
N PRO A 166 -16.29 0.85 9.63
CA PRO A 166 -15.75 0.64 10.97
C PRO A 166 -14.29 1.08 11.03
N LYS A 167 -13.94 1.91 12.01
CA LYS A 167 -12.55 2.30 12.25
C LYS A 167 -11.82 1.14 12.92
N SER A 168 -10.73 0.70 12.31
CA SER A 168 -9.76 -0.23 12.91
C SER A 168 -8.55 0.54 13.41
N ASP A 169 -7.96 0.10 14.52
CA ASP A 169 -6.79 0.73 15.15
C ASP A 169 -5.45 0.43 14.44
N LEU A 170 -5.49 0.14 13.13
CA LEU A 170 -4.30 -0.15 12.32
C LEU A 170 -4.00 0.99 11.38
#